data_AF-K1R004-F1
#
_entry.id   AF-K1R004-F1
#
_cell.length_a   1.000
_cell.length_b   1.000
_cell.length_c   1.000
_cell.angle_alpha   90.00
_cell.angle_beta   90.00
_cell.angle_gamma   90.00
#
_symmetry.space_group_name_H-M   'P 1'
#
loop_
_entity.id
_entity.type
_entity.pdbx_description
1 polymer ?
#
loop_
_entity_poly.entity_id
_entity_poly.type
_entity_poly.pdbx_seq_one_letter_code
_entity_poly.pdbx_strand_id
1 'polypeptide(L)'
;MKRKARVFIFVFLALLTHLHKHDNTAGLPGLPGDPGPMPTNFEALPWQKGEKGNPGPEGEPGRNGLAGERGRHSQTTVVPQCPAGTAKLWDGFSLVHVIGNGRSHGQDLGTSGSCLRRFSTMPIMFCNINTVCNVAWRNDYSYWLSTREPMLPMMNPVEGPALQRYISRCSVCEAVSEVVAVHSQETRIPDCPSGFRSMWTGFSFMMSSGAGGRGAGQALESPGSCLEDFRATPFIECHGNGRCNHYATSYSFWLATLRAYEEFRTPISETLKAGSQEQRISRCRVCARQ
;
A
#
# COMPACT_ATOMS: atom_id res chain seq x y z
N MET A 1 -21.54 54.39 13.35
CA MET A 1 -22.26 54.24 12.07
C MET A 1 -22.06 52.81 11.57
N LYS A 2 -23.00 51.87 11.79
CA LYS A 2 -23.86 51.22 10.76
C LYS A 2 -23.17 51.13 9.38
N ARG A 3 -22.94 49.98 8.75
CA ARG A 3 -23.94 48.96 8.32
C ARG A 3 -23.36 47.54 8.14
N LYS A 4 -24.23 46.56 8.41
CA LYS A 4 -24.19 45.14 8.04
C LYS A 4 -24.35 44.95 6.51
N ALA A 5 -23.79 43.89 5.92
CA ALA A 5 -24.55 42.73 5.39
C ALA A 5 -23.78 41.87 4.34
N ARG A 6 -23.77 40.54 4.60
CA ARG A 6 -23.96 39.36 3.71
C ARG A 6 -22.94 39.10 2.58
N VAL A 7 -22.08 38.08 2.71
CA VAL A 7 -22.26 36.64 2.37
C VAL A 7 -22.43 36.39 0.87
N PHE A 8 -21.39 35.83 0.24
CA PHE A 8 -21.51 34.75 -0.75
C PHE A 8 -20.28 33.84 -0.64
N ILE A 9 -20.56 32.58 -0.35
CA ILE A 9 -19.63 31.46 -0.25
C ILE A 9 -19.48 30.88 -1.66
N PHE A 10 -18.26 30.76 -2.16
CA PHE A 10 -17.93 29.84 -3.26
C PHE A 10 -16.71 29.02 -2.84
N VAL A 11 -16.99 27.80 -2.39
CA VAL A 11 -16.00 26.75 -2.15
C VAL A 11 -15.79 26.03 -3.48
N PHE A 12 -14.62 26.17 -4.09
CA PHE A 12 -14.17 25.26 -5.14
C PHE A 12 -13.28 24.20 -4.50
N LEU A 13 -13.86 23.03 -4.23
CA LEU A 13 -13.15 21.83 -3.82
C LEU A 13 -13.15 20.88 -5.02
N ALA A 14 -12.07 20.86 -5.80
CA ALA A 14 -11.84 19.82 -6.80
C ALA A 14 -11.00 18.72 -6.16
N LEU A 15 -11.67 17.75 -5.53
CA LEU A 15 -11.05 16.47 -5.20
C LEU A 15 -10.98 15.62 -6.48
N LEU A 16 -9.77 15.41 -6.99
CA LEU A 16 -9.47 14.32 -7.91
C LEU A 16 -9.46 13.02 -7.11
N THR A 17 -10.62 12.38 -7.00
CA THR A 17 -10.70 10.96 -6.61
C THR A 17 -10.43 10.13 -7.86
N HIS A 18 -9.26 9.48 -7.90
CA HIS A 18 -9.01 8.35 -8.81
C HIS A 18 -9.86 7.16 -8.31
N LEU A 19 -11.14 7.17 -8.63
CA LEU A 19 -11.98 5.99 -8.55
C LEU A 19 -11.54 5.04 -9.67
N HIS A 20 -10.80 3.99 -9.32
CA HIS A 20 -10.74 2.78 -10.15
C HIS A 20 -12.15 2.19 -10.18
N LYS A 21 -12.95 2.66 -11.13
CA LYS A 21 -14.19 2.00 -11.50
C LYS A 21 -13.78 0.69 -12.16
N HIS A 22 -13.99 -0.42 -11.47
CA HIS A 22 -14.05 -1.72 -12.12
C HIS A 22 -15.22 -1.65 -13.11
N ASP A 23 -14.91 -1.33 -14.37
CA ASP A 23 -15.86 -1.50 -15.47
C ASP A 23 -16.08 -3.00 -15.64
N ASN A 24 -17.13 -3.50 -14.97
CA ASN A 24 -17.89 -4.60 -15.54
C ASN A 24 -18.47 -4.06 -16.85
N THR A 25 -17.72 -4.27 -17.93
CA THR A 25 -18.17 -3.92 -19.28
C THR A 25 -19.39 -4.77 -19.59
N ALA A 26 -20.58 -4.22 -19.36
CA ALA A 26 -21.79 -4.78 -19.92
C ALA A 26 -21.59 -4.88 -21.43
N GLY A 27 -21.79 -6.06 -22.00
CA GLY A 27 -21.64 -6.30 -23.44
C GLY A 27 -22.46 -5.29 -24.24
N LEU A 28 -21.93 -4.88 -25.39
CA LEU A 28 -22.61 -3.96 -26.30
C LEU A 28 -24.02 -4.49 -26.62
N PRO A 29 -25.07 -3.64 -26.63
CA PRO A 29 -26.40 -4.05 -27.06
C PRO A 29 -26.33 -4.71 -28.44
N GLY A 30 -27.06 -5.82 -28.61
CA GLY A 30 -27.16 -6.49 -29.91
C GLY A 30 -27.69 -5.55 -31.00
N LEU A 31 -27.28 -5.79 -32.25
CA LEU A 31 -27.73 -5.01 -33.40
C LEU A 31 -29.26 -5.06 -33.54
N PRO A 32 -29.91 -3.96 -33.96
CA PRO A 32 -31.33 -3.98 -34.32
C PRO A 32 -31.60 -5.04 -35.39
N GLY A 33 -32.70 -5.78 -35.25
CA GLY A 33 -33.13 -6.74 -36.27
C GLY A 33 -33.52 -6.06 -37.58
N ASP A 34 -33.39 -6.77 -38.69
CA ASP A 34 -33.72 -6.24 -40.02
C ASP A 34 -35.21 -5.89 -40.13
N PRO A 35 -35.58 -4.81 -40.87
CA PRO A 35 -36.96 -4.47 -41.13
C PRO A 35 -37.69 -5.59 -41.88
N GLY A 36 -38.91 -5.91 -41.45
CA GLY A 36 -39.77 -6.88 -42.13
C GLY A 36 -40.20 -6.43 -43.53
N PRO A 37 -40.59 -7.35 -44.42
CA PRO A 37 -41.03 -7.04 -45.78
C PRO A 37 -42.29 -6.15 -45.79
N MET A 38 -42.29 -5.11 -46.64
CA MET A 38 -43.41 -4.19 -46.82
C MET A 38 -44.60 -4.89 -47.51
N PRO A 39 -45.83 -4.82 -46.96
CA PRO A 39 -47.01 -5.40 -47.61
C PRO A 39 -47.50 -4.51 -48.76
N THR A 40 -47.82 -5.13 -49.91
CA THR A 40 -48.20 -4.44 -51.16
C THR A 40 -49.70 -4.23 -51.38
N ASN A 41 -50.59 -4.48 -50.43
CA ASN A 41 -52.02 -4.15 -50.60
C ASN A 41 -52.70 -3.73 -49.29
N PHE A 42 -53.56 -2.72 -49.41
CA PHE A 42 -54.25 -1.99 -48.35
C PHE A 42 -55.27 -2.85 -47.57
N GLU A 43 -54.81 -3.50 -46.51
CA GLU A 43 -55.58 -3.73 -45.27
C GLU A 43 -54.61 -3.53 -44.09
N ALA A 44 -54.82 -2.49 -43.29
CA ALA A 44 -53.89 -2.09 -42.24
C ALA A 44 -53.96 -3.05 -41.03
N LEU A 45 -53.22 -4.16 -41.09
CA LEU A 45 -52.88 -4.95 -39.91
C LEU A 45 -51.77 -4.24 -39.12
N PRO A 46 -51.84 -4.17 -37.77
CA PRO A 46 -50.78 -3.57 -36.97
C PRO A 46 -49.43 -4.27 -37.22
N TRP A 47 -48.37 -3.50 -37.42
CA TRP A 47 -47.00 -4.00 -37.56
C TRP A 47 -46.67 -4.98 -36.43
N GLN A 48 -46.40 -6.25 -36.77
CA GLN A 48 -45.81 -7.17 -35.80
C GLN A 48 -44.36 -6.74 -35.59
N LYS A 49 -44.07 -6.21 -34.40
CA LYS A 49 -42.70 -5.97 -33.95
C LYS A 49 -41.94 -7.31 -34.01
N GLY A 50 -40.83 -7.35 -34.74
CA GLY A 50 -39.98 -8.54 -34.83
C GLY A 50 -39.60 -9.06 -33.44
N GLU A 51 -39.51 -10.38 -33.31
CA GLU A 51 -39.17 -11.02 -32.04
C GLU A 51 -37.83 -10.48 -31.53
N LYS A 52 -37.74 -10.29 -30.21
CA LYS A 52 -36.49 -9.86 -29.58
C LYS A 52 -35.42 -10.91 -29.86
N GLY A 53 -34.30 -10.51 -30.45
CA GLY A 53 -33.16 -11.39 -30.67
C GLY A 53 -32.74 -12.08 -29.37
N ASN A 54 -32.27 -13.32 -29.48
CA ASN A 54 -31.80 -14.09 -28.34
C ASN A 54 -30.74 -13.30 -27.55
N PRO A 55 -30.68 -13.45 -26.21
CA PRO A 55 -29.58 -12.92 -25.43
C PRO A 55 -28.24 -13.32 -26.08
N GLY A 56 -27.29 -12.38 -26.14
CA GLY A 56 -25.94 -12.69 -26.59
C GLY A 56 -25.34 -13.81 -25.73
N PRO A 57 -24.34 -14.54 -26.26
CA PRO A 57 -23.62 -15.54 -25.47
C PRO A 57 -23.08 -14.90 -24.18
N GLU A 58 -23.06 -15.68 -23.11
CA GLU A 58 -22.45 -15.28 -21.85
C GLU A 58 -21.00 -14.83 -22.12
N GLY A 59 -20.61 -13.69 -21.54
CA GLY A 59 -19.24 -13.19 -21.69
C GLY A 59 -18.24 -14.17 -21.11
N GLU A 60 -17.05 -14.24 -21.70
CA GLU A 60 -15.95 -15.04 -21.16
C GLU A 60 -15.73 -14.73 -19.67
N PRO A 61 -15.50 -15.74 -18.81
CA PRO A 61 -15.15 -15.52 -17.42
C PRO A 61 -13.98 -14.54 -17.31
N GLY A 62 -14.10 -13.53 -16.45
CA GLY A 62 -13.03 -12.56 -16.22
C GLY A 62 -11.72 -13.27 -15.87
N ARG A 63 -10.59 -12.80 -16.41
CA ARG A 63 -9.25 -13.29 -16.07
C ARG A 63 -9.08 -13.36 -14.54
N ASN A 64 -8.52 -14.46 -14.04
CA ASN A 64 -8.17 -14.63 -12.62
C ASN A 64 -7.46 -13.39 -12.07
N GLY A 65 -7.84 -12.99 -10.84
CA GLY A 65 -7.35 -11.78 -10.17
C GLY A 65 -5.84 -11.64 -10.24
N LEU A 66 -5.39 -10.44 -10.65
CA LEU A 66 -4.05 -10.10 -11.10
C LEU A 66 -2.93 -10.88 -10.40
N ALA A 67 -2.35 -11.85 -11.12
CA ALA A 67 -1.00 -12.33 -10.86
C ALA A 67 -0.05 -11.13 -10.80
N GLY A 68 0.85 -11.11 -9.82
CA GLY A 68 1.67 -9.92 -9.59
C GLY A 68 2.86 -10.16 -8.68
N GLU A 69 3.81 -9.25 -8.79
CA GLU A 69 5.03 -9.21 -7.99
C GLU A 69 4.73 -8.73 -6.57
N ARG A 70 4.99 -9.56 -5.57
CA ARG A 70 4.75 -9.25 -4.14
C ARG A 70 6.05 -9.11 -3.39
N GLY A 71 6.17 -8.02 -2.62
CA GLY A 71 7.27 -7.77 -1.71
C GLY A 71 7.09 -8.53 -0.39
N ARG A 72 8.17 -9.15 0.10
CA ARG A 72 8.27 -9.69 1.47
C ARG A 72 9.54 -9.16 2.12
N HIS A 73 9.42 -8.69 3.37
CA HIS A 73 10.50 -8.05 4.09
C HIS A 73 10.87 -8.85 5.34
N SER A 74 12.16 -9.14 5.51
CA SER A 74 12.64 -9.93 6.64
C SER A 74 12.73 -9.15 7.94
N GLN A 75 12.91 -7.83 7.85
CA GLN A 75 13.34 -6.98 8.96
C GLN A 75 14.63 -7.50 9.64
N THR A 76 15.50 -8.15 8.86
CA THR A 76 16.82 -8.68 9.25
C THR A 76 17.82 -8.50 8.11
N THR A 77 19.07 -8.88 8.34
CA THR A 77 20.12 -8.93 7.29
C THR A 77 20.01 -10.15 6.38
N VAL A 78 19.07 -11.07 6.66
CA VAL A 78 18.86 -12.32 5.93
C VAL A 78 17.72 -12.14 4.92
N VAL A 79 17.96 -12.52 3.67
CA VAL A 79 16.93 -12.47 2.62
C VAL A 79 15.76 -13.39 3.00
N PRO A 80 14.51 -12.88 3.05
CA PRO A 80 13.37 -13.72 3.38
C PRO A 80 13.11 -14.72 2.25
N GLN A 81 12.61 -15.90 2.60
CA GLN A 81 12.18 -16.88 1.61
C GLN A 81 10.81 -16.50 1.04
N CYS A 82 10.64 -16.73 -0.26
CA CYS A 82 9.34 -16.58 -0.90
C CYS A 82 8.34 -17.58 -0.27
N PRO A 83 7.10 -17.15 0.00
CA PRO A 83 6.08 -18.03 0.55
C PRO A 83 5.80 -19.24 -0.36
N ALA A 84 5.29 -20.33 0.23
CA ALA A 84 4.97 -21.54 -0.51
C ALA A 84 4.06 -21.25 -1.73
N GLY A 85 4.33 -21.88 -2.86
CA GLY A 85 3.58 -21.69 -4.11
C GLY A 85 3.85 -20.37 -4.83
N THR A 86 4.94 -19.66 -4.49
CA THR A 86 5.42 -18.49 -5.22
C THR A 86 6.86 -18.69 -5.68
N ALA A 87 7.27 -18.04 -6.76
CA ALA A 87 8.63 -18.13 -7.30
C ALA A 87 9.41 -16.84 -7.02
N LYS A 88 10.68 -16.95 -6.62
CA LYS A 88 11.53 -15.78 -6.38
C LYS A 88 11.92 -15.13 -7.71
N LEU A 89 11.71 -13.82 -7.83
CA LEU A 89 12.16 -13.02 -8.97
C LEU A 89 13.51 -12.34 -8.67
N TRP A 90 13.61 -11.60 -7.56
CA TRP A 90 14.88 -11.03 -7.07
C TRP A 90 14.86 -10.79 -5.56
N ASP A 91 16.00 -10.36 -5.03
CA ASP A 91 16.12 -9.84 -3.66
C ASP A 91 16.83 -8.49 -3.65
N GLY A 92 16.75 -7.81 -2.51
CA GLY A 92 17.28 -6.47 -2.35
C GLY A 92 17.20 -5.96 -0.92
N PHE A 93 17.01 -4.65 -0.82
CA PHE A 93 16.92 -3.87 0.40
C PHE A 93 15.56 -3.17 0.49
N SER A 94 15.04 -3.05 1.71
CA SER A 94 13.66 -2.70 2.00
C SER A 94 13.45 -1.17 2.06
N LEU A 95 13.10 -0.55 0.94
CA LEU A 95 12.79 0.89 0.87
C LEU A 95 11.37 1.15 1.37
N VAL A 96 11.22 2.11 2.29
CA VAL A 96 9.92 2.58 2.79
C VAL A 96 9.47 3.82 2.01
N HIS A 97 10.26 4.89 2.06
CA HIS A 97 9.96 6.14 1.39
C HIS A 97 11.20 7.01 1.20
N VAL A 98 11.07 8.04 0.36
CA VAL A 98 12.10 9.08 0.17
C VAL A 98 11.48 10.45 0.42
N ILE A 99 12.29 11.40 0.88
CA ILE A 99 11.90 12.81 0.99
C ILE A 99 12.84 13.64 0.13
N GLY A 100 12.31 14.28 -0.90
CA GLY A 100 13.05 15.14 -1.82
C GLY A 100 12.43 16.53 -1.90
N ASN A 101 13.23 17.58 -1.72
CA ASN A 101 12.74 18.98 -1.69
C ASN A 101 11.56 19.16 -0.71
N GLY A 102 11.68 18.51 0.44
CA GLY A 102 10.64 18.40 1.45
C GLY A 102 9.49 17.45 1.10
N ARG A 103 9.23 17.03 -0.13
CA ARG A 103 8.07 16.17 -0.42
C ARG A 103 8.38 14.70 -0.15
N SER A 104 7.48 14.01 0.54
CA SER A 104 7.59 12.57 0.78
C SER A 104 6.94 11.78 -0.35
N HIS A 105 7.56 10.68 -0.75
CA HIS A 105 7.00 9.69 -1.66
C HIS A 105 7.32 8.29 -1.15
N GLY A 106 6.27 7.52 -0.83
CA GLY A 106 6.35 6.18 -0.28
C GLY A 106 6.23 5.08 -1.32
N GLN A 107 6.79 3.92 -0.99
CA GLN A 107 6.52 2.66 -1.66
C GLN A 107 5.65 1.79 -0.76
N ASP A 108 4.68 1.11 -1.34
CA ASP A 108 3.93 0.08 -0.63
C ASP A 108 4.84 -1.15 -0.47
N LEU A 109 5.04 -1.58 0.78
CA LEU A 109 5.90 -2.71 1.18
C LEU A 109 5.38 -4.06 0.66
N GLY A 110 4.13 -4.13 0.21
CA GLY A 110 3.58 -5.31 -0.45
C GLY A 110 3.90 -5.39 -1.95
N THR A 111 4.45 -4.31 -2.53
CA THR A 111 4.77 -4.23 -3.96
C THR A 111 6.27 -4.37 -4.22
N SER A 112 6.64 -4.69 -5.46
CA SER A 112 8.03 -4.84 -5.86
C SER A 112 8.86 -3.54 -5.78
N GLY A 113 8.23 -2.37 -5.85
CA GLY A 113 8.89 -1.05 -5.76
C GLY A 113 9.58 -0.79 -4.42
N SER A 114 9.13 -1.46 -3.35
CA SER A 114 9.75 -1.40 -2.03
C SER A 114 11.04 -2.23 -1.89
N CYS A 115 11.40 -3.03 -2.91
CA CYS A 115 12.53 -3.96 -2.85
C CYS A 115 13.62 -3.62 -3.87
N LEU A 116 14.45 -2.63 -3.53
CA LEU A 116 15.52 -2.17 -4.41
C LEU A 116 16.73 -3.10 -4.37
N ARG A 117 17.23 -3.50 -5.54
CA ARG A 117 18.40 -4.40 -5.66
C ARG A 117 19.69 -3.85 -5.06
N ARG A 118 19.82 -2.53 -4.96
CA ARG A 118 20.99 -1.84 -4.42
C ARG A 118 20.56 -0.85 -3.35
N PHE A 119 21.29 -0.85 -2.25
CA PHE A 119 21.16 0.15 -1.22
C PHE A 119 22.02 1.39 -1.56
N SER A 120 21.49 2.55 -1.25
CA SER A 120 22.21 3.84 -1.19
C SER A 120 21.49 4.69 -0.15
N THR A 121 22.22 5.47 0.64
CA THR A 121 21.60 6.46 1.55
C THR A 121 20.86 7.55 0.76
N MET A 122 21.18 7.70 -0.53
CA MET A 122 20.52 8.60 -1.47
C MET A 122 20.26 7.89 -2.80
N PRO A 123 19.14 7.15 -2.94
CA PRO A 123 18.82 6.43 -4.17
C PRO A 123 18.14 7.30 -5.23
N ILE A 124 17.95 8.60 -4.98
CA ILE A 124 17.30 9.54 -5.88
C ILE A 124 18.24 10.64 -6.35
N MET A 125 17.92 11.21 -7.49
CA MET A 125 18.53 12.42 -8.05
C MET A 125 17.44 13.40 -8.43
N PHE A 126 17.77 14.69 -8.49
CA PHE A 126 16.84 15.71 -8.98
C PHE A 126 17.50 16.51 -10.09
N CYS A 127 16.69 16.92 -11.07
CA CYS A 127 17.10 17.76 -12.19
C CYS A 127 16.27 19.04 -12.19
N ASN A 128 16.83 20.13 -12.70
CA ASN A 128 16.14 21.41 -12.86
C ASN A 128 15.87 21.73 -14.34
N ILE A 129 15.18 22.85 -14.58
CA ILE A 129 14.83 23.33 -15.92
C ILE A 129 16.05 23.69 -16.79
N ASN A 130 17.21 23.90 -16.16
CA ASN A 130 18.47 24.22 -16.85
C ASN A 130 19.23 22.95 -17.25
N THR A 131 18.58 21.78 -17.24
CA THR A 131 19.18 20.48 -17.56
C THR A 131 20.36 20.09 -16.66
N VAL A 132 20.44 20.68 -15.46
CA VAL A 132 21.44 20.32 -14.44
C VAL A 132 20.82 19.36 -13.44
N CYS A 133 21.46 18.21 -13.27
CA CYS A 133 21.05 17.20 -12.31
C CYS A 133 22.07 17.07 -11.18
N ASN A 134 21.59 16.86 -9.96
CA ASN A 134 22.42 16.70 -8.78
C ASN A 134 22.05 15.42 -8.04
N VAL A 135 23.07 14.72 -7.54
CA VAL A 135 22.95 13.52 -6.70
C VAL A 135 23.52 13.86 -5.33
N ALA A 136 22.83 13.50 -4.25
CA ALA A 136 23.32 13.67 -2.88
C ALA A 136 23.78 15.11 -2.49
N TRP A 137 23.29 16.13 -3.19
CA TRP A 137 23.72 17.51 -3.00
C TRP A 137 22.90 18.27 -1.95
N ARG A 138 21.61 17.91 -1.79
CA ARG A 138 20.70 18.51 -0.81
C ARG A 138 20.57 17.64 0.43
N ASN A 139 20.00 18.24 1.48
CA ASN A 139 19.50 17.55 2.67
C ASN A 139 18.18 16.82 2.35
N ASP A 140 18.21 15.94 1.36
CA ASP A 140 17.15 14.99 1.07
C ASP A 140 17.36 13.72 1.92
N TYR A 141 16.33 12.87 2.00
CA TYR A 141 16.30 11.73 2.91
C TYR A 141 15.81 10.46 2.20
N SER A 142 16.28 9.31 2.66
CA SER A 142 15.70 8.00 2.35
C SER A 142 15.44 7.21 3.63
N TYR A 143 14.38 6.40 3.62
CA TYR A 143 13.96 5.62 4.78
C TYR A 143 13.86 4.16 4.40
N TRP A 144 14.46 3.31 5.21
CA TRP A 144 14.59 1.88 4.95
C TRP A 144 14.07 1.10 6.15
N LEU A 145 13.39 -0.04 5.94
CA LEU A 145 13.07 -0.91 7.08
C LEU A 145 14.37 -1.35 7.74
N SER A 146 14.38 -1.34 9.07
CA SER A 146 15.58 -1.61 9.86
C SER A 146 15.58 -3.02 10.47
N THR A 147 16.75 -3.48 10.87
CA THR A 147 16.94 -4.71 11.64
C THR A 147 16.77 -4.47 13.15
N ARG A 148 17.02 -5.50 13.98
CA ARG A 148 17.12 -5.36 15.44
C ARG A 148 18.52 -4.91 15.91
N GLU A 149 19.41 -4.55 14.99
CA GLU A 149 20.73 -4.05 15.36
C GLU A 149 20.56 -2.79 16.23
N PRO A 150 21.11 -2.77 17.47
CA PRO A 150 20.96 -1.63 18.35
C PRO A 150 21.75 -0.43 17.81
N MET A 151 21.23 0.78 18.06
CA MET A 151 22.02 1.99 17.84
C MET A 151 23.28 1.99 18.70
N LEU A 152 24.30 2.68 18.22
CA LEU A 152 25.52 2.89 18.99
C LEU A 152 25.19 3.58 20.33
N PRO A 153 25.86 3.25 21.45
CA PRO A 153 25.56 3.83 22.77
C PRO A 153 25.57 5.36 22.80
N MET A 154 26.38 5.99 21.96
CA MET A 154 26.48 7.46 21.83
C MET A 154 25.43 8.06 20.89
N MET A 155 24.56 7.24 20.29
CA MET A 155 23.55 7.64 19.28
C MET A 155 24.11 8.38 18.07
N ASN A 156 25.40 8.17 17.77
CA ASN A 156 26.05 8.75 16.61
C ASN A 156 25.51 8.10 15.32
N PRO A 157 25.35 8.87 14.23
CA PRO A 157 24.94 8.31 12.95
C PRO A 157 25.91 7.23 12.46
N VAL A 158 25.34 6.18 11.86
CA VAL A 158 26.08 5.07 11.26
C VAL A 158 26.41 5.43 9.81
N GLU A 159 27.58 5.01 9.34
CA GLU A 159 28.11 5.33 8.01
C GLU A 159 28.75 4.11 7.34
N GLY A 160 28.87 4.18 6.01
CA GLY A 160 29.69 3.25 5.23
C GLY A 160 29.26 1.78 5.38
N PRO A 161 30.20 0.83 5.36
CA PRO A 161 29.90 -0.61 5.41
C PRO A 161 29.14 -1.07 6.66
N ALA A 162 29.23 -0.32 7.78
CA ALA A 162 28.52 -0.66 9.01
C ALA A 162 26.99 -0.59 8.84
N LEU A 163 26.49 0.20 7.89
CA LEU A 163 25.06 0.30 7.57
C LEU A 163 24.45 -1.04 7.19
N GLN A 164 25.23 -1.98 6.62
CA GLN A 164 24.73 -3.29 6.20
C GLN A 164 24.06 -4.08 7.33
N ARG A 165 24.45 -3.86 8.60
CA ARG A 165 23.81 -4.52 9.75
C ARG A 165 22.43 -3.97 10.08
N TYR A 166 22.14 -2.73 9.67
CA TYR A 166 20.93 -2.00 10.01
C TYR A 166 19.83 -2.09 8.95
N ILE A 167 20.17 -2.40 7.69
CA ILE A 167 19.18 -2.37 6.58
C ILE A 167 18.53 -3.75 6.39
N SER A 168 17.20 -3.78 6.44
CA SER A 168 16.39 -4.97 6.18
C SER A 168 16.51 -5.46 4.73
N ARG A 169 16.59 -6.77 4.56
CA ARG A 169 16.50 -7.45 3.27
C ARG A 169 15.07 -7.80 2.89
N CYS A 170 14.83 -7.87 1.58
CA CYS A 170 13.54 -8.22 0.99
C CYS A 170 13.70 -9.21 -0.16
N SER A 171 12.61 -9.90 -0.50
CA SER A 171 12.47 -10.72 -1.71
C SER A 171 11.22 -10.30 -2.46
N VAL A 172 11.30 -10.25 -3.79
CA VAL A 172 10.13 -10.12 -4.64
C VAL A 172 9.78 -11.48 -5.21
N CYS A 173 8.52 -11.86 -5.03
CA CYS A 173 8.00 -13.17 -5.39
C CYS A 173 6.85 -13.02 -6.38
N GLU A 174 6.83 -13.87 -7.40
CA GLU A 174 5.71 -13.99 -8.34
C GLU A 174 4.60 -14.82 -7.70
N ALA A 175 3.45 -14.19 -7.48
CA ALA A 175 2.23 -14.86 -7.05
C ALA A 175 1.29 -15.05 -8.24
N VAL A 176 0.83 -16.29 -8.44
CA VAL A 176 -0.12 -16.67 -9.50
C VAL A 176 -1.57 -16.30 -9.17
N SER A 177 -1.83 -15.89 -7.93
CA SER A 177 -3.17 -15.60 -7.42
C SER A 177 -3.19 -14.30 -6.63
N GLU A 178 -4.40 -13.80 -6.36
CA GLU A 178 -4.63 -12.60 -5.57
C GLU A 178 -4.09 -12.77 -4.15
N VAL A 179 -3.40 -11.74 -3.64
CA VAL A 179 -2.83 -11.70 -2.30
C VAL A 179 -3.34 -10.48 -1.56
N VAL A 180 -3.89 -10.68 -0.37
CA VAL A 180 -4.52 -9.63 0.46
C VAL A 180 -4.09 -9.75 1.91
N ALA A 181 -3.99 -8.62 2.61
CA ALA A 181 -3.87 -8.57 4.06
C ALA A 181 -5.25 -8.41 4.72
N VAL A 182 -5.47 -9.18 5.80
CA VAL A 182 -6.66 -9.07 6.65
C VAL A 182 -6.20 -8.67 8.05
N HIS A 183 -6.93 -7.74 8.66
CA HIS A 183 -6.62 -7.19 9.99
C HIS A 183 -7.74 -7.51 10.97
N SER A 184 -7.39 -7.90 12.20
CA SER A 184 -8.38 -8.29 13.20
C SER A 184 -8.92 -7.15 14.05
N GLN A 185 -8.18 -6.03 14.16
CA GLN A 185 -8.39 -5.03 15.23
C GLN A 185 -8.43 -5.64 16.64
N GLU A 186 -7.79 -6.80 16.82
CA GLU A 186 -7.68 -7.54 18.07
C GLU A 186 -6.25 -8.09 18.25
N THR A 187 -5.94 -8.62 19.42
CA THR A 187 -4.68 -9.35 19.68
C THR A 187 -4.68 -10.76 19.06
N ARG A 188 -5.85 -11.26 18.64
CA ARG A 188 -6.00 -12.54 17.93
C ARG A 188 -5.68 -12.36 16.44
N ILE A 189 -5.01 -13.36 15.86
CA ILE A 189 -4.72 -13.42 14.42
C ILE A 189 -6.03 -13.67 13.65
N PRO A 190 -6.35 -12.88 12.62
CA PRO A 190 -7.56 -13.08 11.82
C PRO A 190 -7.45 -14.32 10.91
N ASP A 191 -8.59 -14.94 10.63
CA ASP A 191 -8.70 -16.04 9.69
C ASP A 191 -8.69 -15.54 8.24
N CYS A 192 -8.13 -16.34 7.32
CA CYS A 192 -8.21 -16.00 5.91
C CYS A 192 -9.67 -16.12 5.42
N PRO A 193 -10.09 -15.32 4.43
CA PRO A 193 -11.40 -15.47 3.81
C PRO A 193 -11.58 -16.86 3.19
N SER A 194 -12.82 -17.28 2.98
CA SER A 194 -13.12 -18.54 2.30
C SER A 194 -12.46 -18.57 0.91
N GLY A 195 -11.80 -19.68 0.57
CA GLY A 195 -11.05 -19.85 -0.68
C GLY A 195 -9.65 -19.22 -0.67
N PHE A 196 -9.15 -18.76 0.48
CA PHE A 196 -7.78 -18.25 0.62
C PHE A 196 -6.96 -19.11 1.59
N ARG A 197 -5.66 -19.28 1.29
CA ARG A 197 -4.66 -19.92 2.15
C ARG A 197 -3.78 -18.88 2.83
N SER A 198 -3.33 -19.19 4.05
CA SER A 198 -2.40 -18.33 4.79
C SER A 198 -1.00 -18.34 4.15
N MET A 199 -0.37 -17.18 4.08
CA MET A 199 1.04 -17.01 3.69
C MET A 199 1.93 -16.70 4.89
N TRP A 200 1.61 -15.63 5.63
CA TRP A 200 2.25 -15.27 6.89
C TRP A 200 1.31 -14.48 7.80
N THR A 201 1.75 -14.23 9.03
CA THR A 201 1.01 -13.46 10.05
C THR A 201 1.90 -12.37 10.61
N GLY A 202 1.31 -11.29 11.10
CA GLY A 202 2.09 -10.16 11.60
C GLY A 202 1.30 -9.19 12.45
N PHE A 203 1.74 -7.94 12.40
CA PHE A 203 1.16 -6.78 13.09
C PHE A 203 0.73 -5.74 12.07
N SER A 204 -0.42 -5.12 12.33
CA SER A 204 -1.11 -4.20 11.43
C SER A 204 -0.40 -2.83 11.37
N PHE A 205 0.51 -2.66 10.43
CA PHE A 205 1.25 -1.43 10.17
C PHE A 205 0.50 -0.50 9.21
N MET A 206 0.27 0.76 9.62
CA MET A 206 -0.52 1.72 8.86
C MET A 206 0.36 2.76 8.15
N MET A 207 1.26 3.41 8.90
CA MET A 207 2.10 4.47 8.32
C MET A 207 3.35 4.74 9.15
N SER A 208 4.28 5.47 8.53
CA SER A 208 5.49 6.01 9.14
C SER A 208 5.53 7.53 9.00
N SER A 209 6.18 8.21 9.95
CA SER A 209 6.60 9.60 9.80
C SER A 209 8.03 9.79 10.31
N GLY A 210 8.72 10.75 9.71
CA GLY A 210 10.09 11.13 10.05
C GLY A 210 10.28 12.65 9.99
N ALA A 211 11.40 13.09 9.42
CA ALA A 211 11.77 14.50 9.31
C ALA A 211 10.62 15.40 8.84
N GLY A 212 10.30 16.42 9.64
CA GLY A 212 9.24 17.40 9.35
C GLY A 212 7.81 16.85 9.40
N GLY A 213 7.58 15.71 10.08
CA GLY A 213 6.27 15.06 10.18
C GLY A 213 5.81 14.39 8.88
N ARG A 214 6.73 14.19 7.94
CA ARG A 214 6.44 13.63 6.62
C ARG A 214 6.74 12.14 6.61
N GLY A 215 6.02 11.38 5.80
CA GLY A 215 6.30 9.97 5.65
C GLY A 215 5.38 9.30 4.64
N ALA A 216 5.10 8.01 4.86
CA ALA A 216 4.34 7.19 3.93
C ALA A 216 3.45 6.20 4.68
N GLY A 217 2.27 5.96 4.12
CA GLY A 217 1.31 4.95 4.57
C GLY A 217 1.40 3.66 3.77
N GLN A 218 0.63 2.66 4.20
CA GLN A 218 0.38 1.41 3.49
C GLN A 218 -1.12 1.31 3.19
N ALA A 219 -1.47 0.70 2.07
CA ALA A 219 -2.85 0.28 1.83
C ALA A 219 -3.15 -0.91 2.75
N LEU A 220 -4.25 -0.89 3.50
CA LEU A 220 -4.54 -1.94 4.49
C LEU A 220 -4.81 -3.29 3.84
N GLU A 221 -5.32 -3.31 2.61
CA GLU A 221 -5.46 -4.52 1.81
C GLU A 221 -4.12 -5.08 1.31
N SER A 222 -3.06 -4.28 1.28
CA SER A 222 -1.76 -4.69 0.77
C SER A 222 -1.01 -5.57 1.76
N PRO A 223 -0.25 -6.59 1.31
CA PRO A 223 0.67 -7.34 2.19
C PRO A 223 1.65 -6.45 2.97
N GLY A 224 1.94 -5.23 2.48
CA GLY A 224 2.83 -4.26 3.12
C GLY A 224 2.31 -3.71 4.45
N SER A 225 1.00 -3.76 4.69
CA SER A 225 0.40 -3.39 5.97
C SER A 225 0.58 -4.45 7.06
N CYS A 226 1.17 -5.61 6.74
CA CYS A 226 1.28 -6.75 7.65
C CYS A 226 2.75 -7.17 7.90
N LEU A 227 3.44 -6.43 8.76
CA LEU A 227 4.83 -6.69 9.13
C LEU A 227 4.92 -7.89 10.10
N GLU A 228 5.79 -8.85 9.79
CA GLU A 228 5.95 -10.10 10.56
C GLU A 228 6.49 -9.85 11.97
N ASP A 229 7.32 -8.82 12.15
CA ASP A 229 7.97 -8.49 13.42
C ASP A 229 7.67 -7.06 13.87
N PHE A 230 7.02 -6.93 15.03
CA PHE A 230 6.73 -5.63 15.62
C PHE A 230 8.01 -4.95 16.12
N ARG A 231 8.16 -3.67 15.77
CA ARG A 231 9.17 -2.76 16.34
C ARG A 231 8.55 -1.39 16.49
N ALA A 232 8.78 -0.72 17.62
CA ALA A 232 8.34 0.66 17.83
C ALA A 232 8.92 1.64 16.78
N THR A 233 10.12 1.37 16.27
CA THR A 233 10.76 2.11 15.18
C THR A 233 11.26 1.13 14.11
N PRO A 234 10.40 0.68 13.17
CA PRO A 234 10.74 -0.38 12.22
C PRO A 234 11.58 0.10 11.02
N PHE A 235 12.02 1.36 11.01
CA PHE A 235 12.77 1.97 9.92
C PHE A 235 13.88 2.90 10.43
N ILE A 236 14.91 3.08 9.61
CA ILE A 236 16.05 3.98 9.84
C ILE A 236 16.04 5.11 8.81
N GLU A 237 16.38 6.32 9.25
CA GLU A 237 16.48 7.52 8.41
C GLU A 237 17.90 7.66 7.88
N CYS A 238 18.06 7.90 6.58
CA CYS A 238 19.33 8.05 5.89
C CYS A 238 19.37 9.38 5.13
N HIS A 239 20.56 9.99 5.03
CA HIS A 239 20.77 11.30 4.43
C HIS A 239 21.72 11.25 3.23
N GLY A 240 21.69 12.32 2.42
CA GLY A 240 22.58 12.52 1.27
C GLY A 240 24.07 12.44 1.61
N ASN A 241 24.48 12.80 2.82
CA ASN A 241 25.88 12.76 3.27
C ASN A 241 26.39 11.36 3.65
N GLY A 242 25.62 10.29 3.45
CA GLY A 242 26.04 8.92 3.72
C GLY A 242 25.77 8.40 5.13
N ARG A 243 25.09 9.21 5.97
CA ARG A 243 24.75 8.86 7.36
C ARG A 243 23.34 8.32 7.48
N CYS A 244 23.13 7.39 8.41
CA CYS A 244 21.81 6.99 8.85
C CYS A 244 21.70 6.94 10.38
N ASN A 245 20.51 7.19 10.92
CA ASN A 245 20.25 7.13 12.36
C ASN A 245 18.76 6.86 12.67
N HIS A 246 18.48 6.47 13.91
CA HIS A 246 17.14 6.54 14.47
C HIS A 246 16.97 7.87 15.22
N TYR A 247 15.94 8.64 14.85
CA TYR A 247 15.64 9.92 15.47
C TYR A 247 14.41 9.82 16.38
N ALA A 248 14.40 10.59 17.47
CA ALA A 248 13.27 10.64 18.39
C ALA A 248 11.98 11.21 17.74
N THR A 249 12.12 11.86 16.59
CA THR A 249 11.01 12.39 15.78
C THR A 249 10.44 11.38 14.81
N SER A 250 11.01 10.18 14.72
CA SER A 250 10.51 9.09 13.88
C SER A 250 9.39 8.35 14.59
N TYR A 251 8.20 8.31 13.99
CA TYR A 251 7.05 7.61 14.53
C TYR A 251 6.56 6.52 13.58
N SER A 252 6.11 5.40 14.17
CA SER A 252 5.38 4.36 13.47
C SER A 252 3.95 4.30 14.00
N PHE A 253 3.00 4.03 13.10
CA PHE A 253 1.58 4.00 13.41
C PHE A 253 1.03 2.64 13.05
N TRP A 254 0.33 2.04 14.01
CA TRP A 254 -0.19 0.69 13.95
C TRP A 254 -1.70 0.74 14.22
N LEU A 255 -2.47 -0.19 13.63
CA LEU A 255 -3.87 -0.31 14.01
C LEU A 255 -3.95 -0.78 15.47
N ALA A 256 -4.71 -0.05 16.27
CA ALA A 256 -4.94 -0.40 17.66
C ALA A 256 -5.99 -1.52 17.77
N THR A 257 -5.95 -2.25 18.89
CA THR A 257 -7.04 -3.15 19.24
C THR A 257 -8.28 -2.36 19.66
N LEU A 258 -9.47 -2.79 19.23
CA LEU A 258 -10.75 -2.19 19.61
C LEU A 258 -11.72 -3.29 20.06
N ARG A 259 -12.29 -3.16 21.27
CA ARG A 259 -13.31 -4.11 21.72
C ARG A 259 -14.68 -3.66 21.20
N ALA A 260 -15.56 -4.61 20.86
CA ALA A 260 -16.88 -4.30 20.29
C ALA A 260 -17.71 -3.31 21.14
N TYR A 261 -17.63 -3.39 22.48
CA TYR A 261 -18.37 -2.48 23.36
C TYR A 261 -17.75 -1.06 23.44
N GLU A 262 -16.53 -0.87 22.96
CA GLU A 262 -15.81 0.41 22.89
C GLU A 262 -16.10 1.16 21.57
N GLU A 263 -16.73 0.51 20.60
CA GLU A 263 -17.13 1.13 19.34
C GLU A 263 -18.09 2.31 19.57
N PHE A 264 -17.91 3.38 18.80
CA PHE A 264 -18.66 4.64 18.89
C PHE A 264 -18.59 5.34 20.26
N ARG A 265 -17.67 4.96 21.14
CA ARG A 265 -17.39 5.64 22.41
C ARG A 265 -16.12 6.46 22.31
N THR A 266 -15.97 7.42 23.22
CA THR A 266 -14.71 8.16 23.39
C THR A 266 -13.58 7.17 23.73
N PRO A 267 -12.49 7.13 22.95
CA PRO A 267 -11.36 6.25 23.23
C PRO A 267 -10.72 6.56 24.60
N ILE A 268 -10.32 5.51 25.32
CA ILE A 268 -9.58 5.64 26.57
C ILE A 268 -8.11 5.93 26.24
N SER A 269 -7.58 7.04 26.75
CA SER A 269 -6.18 7.40 26.57
C SER A 269 -5.27 6.50 27.41
N GLU A 270 -4.30 5.86 26.78
CA GLU A 270 -3.35 4.96 27.41
C GLU A 270 -1.92 5.28 26.95
N THR A 271 -0.93 5.12 27.84
CA THR A 271 0.50 5.20 27.49
C THR A 271 1.15 3.85 27.77
N LEU A 272 1.63 3.20 26.72
CA LEU A 272 2.24 1.87 26.78
C LEU A 272 3.76 1.98 26.79
N LYS A 273 4.41 1.13 27.59
CA LYS A 273 5.87 1.05 27.68
C LYS A 273 6.35 -0.29 27.10
N ALA A 274 7.67 -0.44 26.98
CA ALA A 274 8.28 -1.69 26.54
C ALA A 274 7.72 -2.88 27.32
N GLY A 275 7.33 -3.94 26.59
CA GLY A 275 6.74 -5.16 27.16
C GLY A 275 5.21 -5.21 27.17
N SER A 276 4.49 -4.08 27.05
CA SER A 276 3.01 -4.07 26.97
C SER A 276 2.44 -3.59 25.64
N GLN A 277 3.29 -3.09 24.73
CA GLN A 277 2.88 -2.50 23.45
C GLN A 277 2.05 -3.45 22.58
N GLU A 278 2.51 -4.70 22.42
CA GLU A 278 1.83 -5.68 21.56
C GLU A 278 0.39 -6.02 22.02
N GLN A 279 0.06 -5.79 23.29
CA GLN A 279 -1.28 -6.04 23.83
C GLN A 279 -2.36 -5.10 23.26
N ARG A 280 -1.94 -3.98 22.66
CA ARG A 280 -2.83 -3.00 22.02
C ARG A 280 -2.59 -2.85 20.53
N ILE A 281 -1.80 -3.74 19.91
CA ILE A 281 -1.54 -3.72 18.47
C ILE A 281 -2.38 -4.81 17.80
N SER A 282 -3.14 -4.42 16.79
CA SER A 282 -3.90 -5.32 15.95
C SER A 282 -2.99 -6.31 15.23
N ARG A 283 -3.46 -7.55 15.15
CA ARG A 283 -2.82 -8.59 14.33
C ARG A 283 -3.37 -8.60 12.91
N CYS A 284 -2.58 -9.18 12.02
CA CYS A 284 -2.94 -9.37 10.64
C CYS A 284 -2.46 -10.72 10.11
N ARG A 285 -3.06 -11.13 8.99
CA ARG A 285 -2.66 -12.31 8.21
C ARG A 285 -2.67 -11.94 6.74
N VAL A 286 -1.61 -12.31 6.04
CA VAL A 286 -1.55 -12.24 4.58
C VAL A 286 -2.02 -13.57 4.00
N CYS A 287 -2.92 -13.47 3.04
CA CYS A 287 -3.67 -14.57 2.47
C CYS A 287 -3.55 -14.55 0.95
N ALA A 288 -3.34 -15.72 0.33
CA ALA A 288 -3.37 -15.90 -1.13
C ALA A 288 -4.60 -16.70 -1.52
N ARG A 289 -5.26 -16.33 -2.61
CA ARG A 289 -6.38 -17.11 -3.17
C ARG A 289 -5.87 -18.49 -3.61
N GLN A 290 -6.63 -19.54 -3.31
CA GLN A 290 -6.38 -20.91 -3.73
C GLN A 290 -6.78 -21.14 -5.18
#